data_AF-A0A2N2JL74-F1
#
_entry.id   AF-A0A2N2JL74-F1
#
_cell.length_a   1.000
_cell.length_b   1.000
_cell.length_c   1.000
_cell.angle_alpha   90.00
_cell.angle_beta   90.00
_cell.angle_gamma   90.00
#
_symmetry.space_group_name_H-M   'P 1'
#
loop_
_entity.id
_entity.type
_entity.pdbx_description
1 polymer ?
#
loop_
_entity_poly.entity_id
_entity_poly.type
_entity_poly.pdbx_seq_one_letter_code
_entity_poly.pdbx_strand_id
1 'polypeptide(L)'
;MRAVRAVFVGLWSLLVGLAITIKHFGRTTILRKKVTEQYPHEKPVMSKAYRSAIKLIRFDETNSHDCVGCKACERICPSFCISVDGDKVDGIRKKRATHFEMDFALCSLCGLCIDACPTDTLEYSKLYEEVGYTRHWKHDLLKDFNAYEAQFVAEQRAREEAEAAEKARAAEEKKAAAAAAKAAKAAEAAKAAEPGAEPVADPAADAAAEEKKKKIEAAMAAKAARLAAKAAATPAPEES
;
A
#
# COMPACT_ATOMS: atom_id res chain seq x y z
N MET A 1 -26.64 71.42 20.32
CA MET A 1 -26.41 71.08 18.89
C MET A 1 -25.85 69.68 18.64
N ARG A 2 -24.96 69.12 19.49
CA ARG A 2 -24.40 67.75 19.28
C ARG A 2 -25.45 66.62 19.27
N ALA A 3 -26.43 66.65 20.17
CA ALA A 3 -27.48 65.63 20.25
C ALA A 3 -28.38 65.60 18.99
N VAL A 4 -28.77 66.77 18.47
CA VAL A 4 -29.57 66.87 17.24
C VAL A 4 -28.82 66.29 16.05
N ARG A 5 -27.52 66.61 15.91
CA ARG A 5 -26.68 66.02 14.85
C ARG A 5 -26.57 64.50 14.96
N ALA A 6 -26.46 63.96 16.18
CA ALA A 6 -26.40 62.52 16.41
C ALA A 6 -27.72 61.82 15.99
N VAL A 7 -28.88 62.40 16.30
CA VAL A 7 -30.18 61.87 15.90
C VAL A 7 -30.35 61.88 14.38
N PHE A 8 -29.95 62.96 13.69
CA PHE A 8 -30.02 63.04 12.23
C PHE A 8 -29.07 62.05 11.54
N VAL A 9 -27.85 61.89 12.04
CA VAL A 9 -26.91 60.88 11.52
C VAL A 9 -27.45 59.47 11.77
N GLY A 10 -28.02 59.21 12.94
CA GLY A 10 -28.65 57.93 13.27
C GLY A 10 -29.83 57.60 12.34
N LEU A 11 -30.75 58.55 12.14
CA LEU A 11 -31.90 58.37 11.24
C LEU A 11 -31.45 58.16 9.79
N TRP A 12 -30.45 58.92 9.32
CA TRP A 12 -29.87 58.74 8.00
C TRP A 12 -29.25 57.35 7.82
N SER A 13 -28.48 56.88 8.82
CA SER A 13 -27.90 55.54 8.78
C SER A 13 -28.95 54.43 8.76
N LEU A 14 -30.09 54.62 9.46
CA LEU A 14 -31.19 53.67 9.48
C LEU A 14 -31.93 53.62 8.13
N LEU A 15 -32.14 54.76 7.49
CA LEU A 15 -32.73 54.84 6.15
C LEU A 15 -31.82 54.21 5.09
N VAL A 16 -30.51 54.45 5.17
CA VAL A 16 -29.53 53.81 4.29
C VAL A 16 -29.53 52.29 4.48
N GLY A 17 -29.55 51.82 5.72
CA GLY A 17 -29.67 50.39 6.04
C GLY A 17 -30.93 49.77 5.44
N LEU A 18 -32.09 50.41 5.64
CA LEU A 18 -33.37 49.94 5.10
C LEU A 18 -33.37 49.91 3.56
N ALA A 19 -32.80 50.91 2.90
CA ALA A 19 -32.69 50.96 1.44
C ALA A 19 -31.85 49.79 0.88
N ILE A 20 -30.77 49.42 1.58
CA ILE A 20 -29.97 48.24 1.23
C ILE A 20 -30.81 46.96 1.38
N THR A 21 -31.56 46.82 2.47
CA THR A 21 -32.45 45.67 2.70
C THR A 21 -33.52 45.54 1.62
N ILE A 22 -34.16 46.66 1.24
CA ILE A 22 -35.17 46.70 0.16
C ILE A 22 -34.53 46.29 -1.18
N LYS A 23 -33.32 46.77 -1.48
CA LYS A 23 -32.58 46.39 -2.68
C LYS A 23 -32.28 44.89 -2.73
N HIS A 24 -31.83 44.30 -1.62
CA HIS A 24 -31.57 42.86 -1.54
C HIS A 24 -32.86 42.04 -1.65
N PHE A 25 -33.92 42.45 -0.96
CA PHE A 25 -35.23 41.80 -1.01
C PHE A 25 -35.84 41.83 -2.43
N GLY A 26 -35.76 42.97 -3.12
CA GLY A 26 -36.18 43.06 -4.52
C GLY A 26 -35.35 42.15 -5.43
N ARG A 27 -34.03 42.07 -5.22
CA ARG A 27 -33.15 41.21 -6.02
C ARG A 27 -33.39 39.70 -5.81
N THR A 28 -33.72 39.28 -4.60
CA THR A 28 -33.93 37.85 -4.27
C THR A 28 -35.35 37.39 -4.53
N THR A 29 -36.37 38.18 -4.15
CA THR A 29 -37.79 37.82 -4.27
C THR A 29 -38.34 38.09 -5.66
N ILE A 30 -38.06 39.27 -6.24
CA ILE A 30 -38.67 39.71 -7.51
C ILE A 30 -37.80 39.27 -8.70
N LEU A 31 -36.48 39.44 -8.63
CA LEU A 31 -35.54 39.10 -9.70
C LEU A 31 -34.99 37.66 -9.64
N ARG A 32 -35.53 36.81 -8.74
CA ARG A 32 -35.23 35.37 -8.56
C ARG A 32 -33.75 34.96 -8.52
N LYS A 33 -32.81 35.89 -8.28
CA LYS A 33 -31.37 35.60 -8.22
C LYS A 33 -30.97 35.12 -6.83
N LYS A 34 -31.51 33.97 -6.41
CA LYS A 34 -31.21 33.34 -5.12
C LYS A 34 -29.87 32.60 -5.23
N VAL A 35 -29.04 32.70 -4.19
CA VAL A 35 -27.76 31.99 -4.09
C VAL A 35 -27.94 30.63 -3.38
N THR A 36 -29.08 30.41 -2.75
CA THR A 36 -29.40 29.19 -2.01
C THR A 36 -29.69 28.03 -2.95
N GLU A 37 -29.06 26.87 -2.71
CA GLU A 37 -29.41 25.59 -3.32
C GLU A 37 -30.45 24.87 -2.44
N GLN A 38 -31.50 24.32 -3.05
CA GLN A 38 -32.58 23.66 -2.29
C GLN A 38 -32.27 22.18 -2.03
N TYR A 39 -31.51 21.91 -0.97
CA TYR A 39 -31.32 20.55 -0.48
C TYR A 39 -32.65 19.98 0.08
N PRO A 40 -33.06 18.73 -0.22
CA PRO A 40 -32.33 17.66 -0.91
C PRO A 40 -32.56 17.54 -2.43
N HIS A 41 -33.37 18.42 -3.04
CA HIS A 41 -33.71 18.35 -4.46
C HIS A 41 -32.56 18.79 -5.37
N GLU A 42 -31.82 19.81 -4.95
CA GLU A 42 -30.61 20.31 -5.60
C GLU A 42 -29.43 20.00 -4.67
N LYS A 43 -28.54 19.10 -5.11
CA LYS A 43 -27.36 18.68 -4.34
C LYS A 43 -26.12 19.44 -4.82
N PRO A 44 -25.30 20.00 -3.91
CA PRO A 44 -24.05 20.64 -4.29
C PRO A 44 -23.07 19.64 -4.89
N VAL A 45 -22.36 20.06 -5.94
CA VAL A 45 -21.29 19.25 -6.53
C VAL A 45 -20.03 19.41 -5.67
N MET A 46 -19.62 18.33 -5.03
CA MET A 46 -18.40 18.32 -4.20
C MET A 46 -17.14 18.42 -5.06
N SER A 47 -16.14 19.14 -4.55
CA SER A 47 -14.84 19.24 -5.20
C SER A 47 -14.12 17.90 -5.24
N LYS A 48 -13.11 17.76 -6.12
CA LYS A 48 -12.26 16.56 -6.18
C LYS A 48 -11.48 16.31 -4.87
N ALA A 49 -11.18 17.37 -4.12
CA ALA A 49 -10.44 17.30 -2.87
C ALA A 49 -11.37 17.20 -1.63
N TYR A 50 -12.67 16.97 -1.84
CA TYR A 50 -13.60 16.82 -0.75
C TYR A 50 -13.25 15.59 0.09
N ARG A 51 -13.18 15.80 1.41
CA ARG A 51 -12.79 14.78 2.38
C ARG A 51 -14.04 14.36 3.15
N SER A 52 -14.47 13.13 2.94
CA SER A 52 -15.59 12.53 3.66
C SER A 52 -15.23 11.19 4.30
N ALA A 53 -16.23 10.39 4.67
CA ALA A 53 -16.06 9.03 5.13
C ALA A 53 -15.11 8.24 4.20
N ILE A 54 -14.20 7.50 4.82
CA ILE A 54 -13.19 6.72 4.10
C ILE A 54 -13.83 5.43 3.57
N LYS A 55 -13.50 5.06 2.34
CA LYS A 55 -13.96 3.83 1.69
C LYS A 55 -12.77 3.04 1.13
N LEU A 56 -12.99 1.76 0.88
CA LEU A 56 -12.05 0.93 0.12
C LEU A 56 -12.24 1.15 -1.38
N ILE A 57 -11.13 1.24 -2.11
CA ILE A 57 -11.11 1.31 -3.57
C ILE A 57 -11.39 -0.07 -4.14
N ARG A 58 -12.20 -0.10 -5.19
CA ARG A 58 -12.38 -1.27 -6.04
C ARG A 58 -11.38 -1.16 -7.19
N PHE A 59 -10.48 -2.14 -7.31
CA PHE A 59 -9.53 -2.18 -8.40
C PHE A 59 -10.16 -2.90 -9.61
N ASP A 60 -10.04 -2.31 -10.80
CA ASP A 60 -10.66 -2.86 -12.02
C ASP A 60 -10.09 -4.23 -12.41
N GLU A 61 -8.81 -4.47 -12.13
CA GLU A 61 -8.13 -5.74 -12.48
C GLU A 61 -8.61 -6.93 -11.66
N THR A 62 -8.97 -6.69 -10.39
CA THR A 62 -9.27 -7.73 -9.42
C THR A 62 -10.74 -7.75 -9.01
N ASN A 63 -11.48 -6.69 -9.37
CA ASN A 63 -12.84 -6.39 -8.93
C ASN A 63 -13.02 -6.51 -7.41
N SER A 64 -11.93 -6.38 -6.64
CA SER A 64 -11.90 -6.45 -5.19
C SER A 64 -10.95 -5.40 -4.62
N HIS A 65 -10.77 -5.42 -3.29
CA HIS A 65 -9.81 -4.61 -2.56
C HIS A 65 -8.40 -5.20 -2.60
N ASP A 66 -7.38 -4.38 -2.34
CA ASP A 66 -5.97 -4.80 -2.25
C ASP A 66 -5.39 -4.57 -0.84
N CYS A 67 -6.26 -4.62 0.17
CA CYS A 67 -5.84 -4.52 1.57
C CYS A 67 -5.13 -5.80 2.03
N VAL A 68 -3.87 -5.66 2.44
CA VAL A 68 -3.02 -6.78 2.91
C VAL A 68 -3.07 -6.99 4.43
N GLY A 69 -3.90 -6.22 5.16
CA GLY A 69 -4.00 -6.32 6.63
C GLY A 69 -2.69 -6.01 7.36
N CYS A 70 -1.94 -4.99 6.92
CA CYS A 70 -0.65 -4.58 7.50
C CYS A 70 -0.75 -3.78 8.80
N LYS A 71 -1.97 -3.39 9.20
CA LYS A 71 -2.27 -2.57 10.39
C LYS A 71 -1.57 -1.19 10.42
N ALA A 72 -1.11 -0.68 9.27
CA ALA A 72 -0.47 0.63 9.19
C ALA A 72 -1.46 1.77 9.46
N CYS A 73 -2.66 1.69 8.86
CA CYS A 73 -3.76 2.63 9.07
C CYS A 73 -4.25 2.68 10.52
N GLU A 74 -4.27 1.54 11.22
CA GLU A 74 -4.63 1.44 12.64
C GLU A 74 -3.59 2.12 13.53
N ARG A 75 -2.29 1.86 13.31
CA ARG A 75 -1.20 2.45 14.10
C ARG A 75 -1.07 3.97 13.95
N ILE A 76 -1.35 4.51 12.76
CA ILE A 76 -1.24 5.95 12.50
C ILE A 76 -2.49 6.73 12.91
N CYS A 77 -3.61 6.05 13.18
CA CYS A 77 -4.88 6.71 13.46
C CYS A 77 -4.82 7.46 14.80
N PRO A 78 -4.99 8.80 14.83
CA PRO A 78 -4.95 9.57 16.08
C PRO A 78 -6.16 9.29 16.99
N SER A 79 -7.28 8.86 16.40
CA SER A 79 -8.52 8.55 17.13
C SER A 79 -8.67 7.06 17.47
N PHE A 80 -7.73 6.19 17.04
CA PHE A 80 -7.81 4.73 17.19
C PHE A 80 -9.18 4.14 16.74
N CYS A 81 -9.76 4.68 15.67
CA CYS A 81 -11.10 4.32 15.21
C CYS A 81 -11.14 3.21 14.15
N ILE A 82 -9.99 2.56 13.88
CA ILE A 82 -9.84 1.54 12.83
C ILE A 82 -9.34 0.26 13.49
N SER A 83 -9.94 -0.88 13.15
CA SER A 83 -9.47 -2.21 13.53
C SER A 83 -9.33 -3.06 12.26
N VAL A 84 -8.12 -3.54 11.94
CA VAL A 84 -7.89 -4.31 10.71
C VAL A 84 -7.25 -5.64 11.01
N ASP A 85 -7.92 -6.74 10.72
CA ASP A 85 -7.31 -8.06 10.75
C ASP A 85 -7.13 -8.62 9.35
N GLY A 86 -6.16 -9.51 9.22
CA GLY A 86 -5.89 -10.18 7.96
C GLY A 86 -5.21 -11.51 8.20
N ASP A 87 -5.44 -12.42 7.27
CA ASP A 87 -4.95 -13.79 7.29
C ASP A 87 -4.33 -14.15 5.94
N LYS A 88 -3.51 -15.20 5.95
CA LYS A 88 -3.03 -15.81 4.72
C LYS A 88 -4.09 -16.78 4.24
N VAL A 89 -4.62 -16.52 3.05
CA VAL A 89 -5.57 -17.43 2.40
C VAL A 89 -4.79 -18.57 1.76
N ASP A 90 -5.21 -19.81 1.97
CA ASP A 90 -4.54 -20.98 1.39
C ASP A 90 -4.47 -20.87 -0.14
N GLY A 91 -3.28 -21.10 -0.70
CA GLY A 91 -3.06 -21.03 -2.14
C GLY A 91 -2.90 -19.62 -2.72
N ILE A 92 -2.81 -18.58 -1.87
CA ILE A 92 -2.42 -17.22 -2.28
C ILE A 92 -1.20 -16.79 -1.47
N ARG A 93 -0.14 -16.32 -2.15
CA ARG A 93 1.09 -15.86 -1.50
C ARG A 93 0.90 -14.56 -0.72
N LYS A 94 0.01 -13.68 -1.20
CA LYS A 94 -0.29 -12.39 -0.57
C LYS A 94 -1.29 -12.56 0.59
N LYS A 95 -1.00 -11.89 1.70
CA LYS A 95 -1.92 -11.75 2.84
C LYS A 95 -3.10 -10.86 2.44
N ARG A 96 -4.30 -11.15 2.94
CA ARG A 96 -5.53 -10.38 2.65
C ARG A 96 -6.23 -9.99 3.94
N ALA A 97 -6.93 -8.85 3.93
CA ALA A 97 -7.75 -8.44 5.05
C ALA A 97 -8.96 -9.37 5.19
N THR A 98 -9.21 -9.84 6.42
CA THR A 98 -10.39 -10.65 6.77
C THR A 98 -11.43 -9.81 7.49
N HIS A 99 -10.99 -8.73 8.14
CA HIS A 99 -11.86 -7.81 8.87
C HIS A 99 -11.31 -6.39 8.77
N PHE A 100 -12.17 -5.41 8.48
CA PHE A 100 -11.82 -4.00 8.51
C PHE A 100 -12.99 -3.21 9.08
N GLU A 101 -12.98 -3.02 10.40
CA GLU A 101 -13.97 -2.21 11.08
C GLU A 101 -13.47 -0.77 11.21
N MET A 102 -14.33 0.19 10.90
CA MET A 102 -14.11 1.60 11.10
C MET A 102 -15.27 2.23 11.85
N ASP A 103 -14.96 2.96 12.92
CA ASP A 103 -15.92 3.76 13.66
C ASP A 103 -15.93 5.20 13.12
N PHE A 104 -16.94 5.55 12.31
CA PHE A 104 -17.02 6.93 11.80
C PHE A 104 -17.52 7.94 12.82
N ALA A 105 -18.04 7.52 13.99
CA ALA A 105 -18.37 8.46 15.06
C ALA A 105 -17.11 9.04 15.74
N LEU A 106 -15.98 8.31 15.69
CA LEU A 106 -14.69 8.75 16.23
C LEU A 106 -13.74 9.32 15.18
N CYS A 107 -14.04 9.11 13.90
CA CYS A 107 -13.16 9.51 12.81
C CYS A 107 -13.12 11.03 12.63
N SER A 108 -11.92 11.62 12.63
CA SER A 108 -11.70 13.05 12.39
C SER A 108 -11.50 13.42 10.91
N LEU A 109 -11.64 12.45 9.99
CA LEU A 109 -11.44 12.61 8.54
C LEU A 109 -10.07 13.19 8.15
N CYS A 110 -9.04 12.98 8.98
CA CYS A 110 -7.72 13.58 8.81
C CYS A 110 -6.95 13.09 7.57
N GLY A 111 -7.17 11.84 7.13
CA GLY A 111 -6.54 11.27 5.92
C GLY A 111 -5.21 10.55 6.14
N LEU A 112 -4.69 10.54 7.37
CA LEU A 112 -3.40 9.91 7.67
C LEU A 112 -3.37 8.40 7.34
N CYS A 113 -4.51 7.72 7.43
CA CYS A 113 -4.62 6.32 7.04
C CYS A 113 -4.51 6.08 5.54
N ILE A 114 -4.90 7.07 4.70
CA ILE A 114 -4.75 7.02 3.24
C ILE A 114 -3.27 7.16 2.91
N ASP A 115 -2.61 8.17 3.46
CA ASP A 115 -1.18 8.44 3.20
C ASP A 115 -0.26 7.31 3.72
N ALA A 116 -0.66 6.63 4.79
CA ALA A 116 0.11 5.51 5.35
C ALA A 116 -0.16 4.16 4.66
N CYS A 117 -1.10 4.09 3.72
CA CYS A 117 -1.47 2.82 3.09
C CYS A 117 -0.40 2.39 2.07
N PRO A 118 0.24 1.22 2.22
CA PRO A 118 1.26 0.79 1.27
C PRO A 118 0.70 0.29 -0.07
N THR A 119 -0.60 0.01 -0.13
CA THR A 119 -1.30 -0.48 -1.34
C THR A 119 -2.29 0.54 -1.89
N ASP A 120 -2.33 1.76 -1.33
CA ASP A 120 -3.26 2.82 -1.71
C ASP A 120 -4.73 2.37 -1.81
N THR A 121 -5.15 1.41 -0.97
CA THR A 121 -6.49 0.81 -1.05
C THR A 121 -7.59 1.69 -0.45
N LEU A 122 -7.25 2.79 0.22
CA LEU A 122 -8.17 3.68 0.92
C LEU A 122 -8.34 4.99 0.17
N GLU A 123 -9.57 5.48 0.05
CA GLU A 123 -9.88 6.77 -0.56
C GLU A 123 -10.97 7.50 0.25
N TYR A 124 -10.98 8.83 0.14
CA TYR A 124 -12.14 9.61 0.56
C TYR A 124 -13.35 9.32 -0.32
N SER A 125 -14.48 9.03 0.30
CA SER A 125 -15.77 9.01 -0.40
C SER A 125 -16.25 10.43 -0.70
N LYS A 126 -17.20 10.54 -1.62
CA LYS A 126 -17.93 11.78 -1.90
C LYS A 126 -19.30 11.81 -1.21
N LEU A 127 -19.56 10.83 -0.35
CA LEU A 127 -20.81 10.68 0.39
C LEU A 127 -20.75 11.62 1.58
N TYR A 128 -21.55 12.67 1.61
CA TYR A 128 -21.62 13.61 2.74
C TYR A 128 -22.88 13.40 3.60
N GLU A 129 -23.72 12.42 3.24
CA GLU A 129 -25.00 12.12 3.86
C GLU A 129 -24.90 10.90 4.79
N GLU A 130 -23.75 10.69 5.43
CA GLU A 130 -23.59 9.63 6.44
C GLU A 130 -24.13 10.09 7.79
N VAL A 131 -25.28 9.56 8.17
CA VAL A 131 -25.95 9.88 9.43
C VAL A 131 -26.47 8.62 10.09
N GLY A 132 -26.33 8.58 11.42
CA GLY A 132 -26.75 7.44 12.25
C GLY A 132 -27.66 7.82 13.39
N TYR A 133 -28.53 6.88 13.76
CA TYR A 133 -29.39 7.00 14.93
C TYR A 133 -28.72 6.50 16.23
N THR A 134 -27.61 5.77 16.10
CA THR A 134 -26.87 5.16 17.22
C THR A 134 -25.49 5.78 17.36
N ARG A 135 -24.97 5.82 18.60
CA ARG A 135 -23.59 6.28 18.86
C ARG A 135 -22.53 5.29 18.38
N HIS A 136 -22.84 3.99 18.42
CA HIS A 136 -21.99 2.97 17.84
C HIS A 136 -22.18 2.99 16.33
N TRP A 137 -21.29 3.68 15.63
CA TRP A 137 -21.32 3.85 14.17
C TRP A 137 -20.13 3.14 13.54
N LYS A 138 -20.04 1.85 13.85
CA LYS A 138 -19.02 0.93 13.37
C LYS A 138 -19.50 0.27 12.10
N HIS A 139 -18.72 0.42 11.03
CA HIS A 139 -18.98 -0.22 9.75
C HIS A 139 -17.81 -1.11 9.38
N ASP A 140 -18.14 -2.25 8.81
CA ASP A 140 -17.14 -3.13 8.22
C ASP A 140 -17.06 -2.81 6.73
N LEU A 141 -15.93 -2.24 6.32
CA LEU A 141 -15.76 -1.76 4.95
C LEU A 141 -15.51 -2.90 3.95
N LEU A 142 -15.23 -4.13 4.42
CA LEU A 142 -15.12 -5.30 3.53
C LEU A 142 -16.48 -5.85 3.09
N LYS A 143 -17.58 -5.46 3.73
CA LYS A 143 -18.91 -6.02 3.45
C LYS A 143 -19.30 -5.95 1.97
N ASP A 144 -18.98 -4.85 1.31
CA ASP A 144 -19.26 -4.63 -0.12
C ASP A 144 -18.37 -5.48 -1.07
N PHE A 145 -17.30 -6.04 -0.54
CA PHE A 145 -16.30 -6.80 -1.28
C PHE A 145 -16.37 -8.31 -1.02
N ASN A 146 -16.96 -8.76 0.09
CA ASN A 146 -17.00 -10.17 0.50
C ASN A 146 -17.51 -11.12 -0.60
N ALA A 147 -18.53 -10.71 -1.38
CA ALA A 147 -19.05 -11.53 -2.48
C ALA A 147 -18.05 -11.70 -3.64
N TYR A 148 -17.26 -10.66 -3.93
CA TYR A 148 -16.26 -10.66 -4.99
C TYR A 148 -14.94 -11.28 -4.55
N GLU A 149 -14.65 -11.21 -3.25
CA GLU A 149 -13.44 -11.74 -2.64
C GLU A 149 -13.29 -13.24 -2.88
N ALA A 150 -14.38 -14.01 -2.75
CA ALA A 150 -14.36 -15.45 -2.99
C ALA A 150 -13.98 -15.80 -4.45
N GLN A 151 -14.48 -15.02 -5.41
CA GLN A 151 -14.17 -15.20 -6.84
C GLN A 151 -12.71 -14.84 -7.12
N PHE A 152 -12.27 -13.70 -6.59
CA PHE A 152 -10.89 -13.25 -6.72
C PHE A 152 -9.91 -14.28 -6.13
N VAL A 153 -10.21 -14.80 -4.95
CA VAL A 153 -9.37 -15.79 -4.27
C VAL A 153 -9.23 -17.07 -5.11
N ALA A 154 -10.33 -17.54 -5.70
CA ALA A 154 -10.31 -18.72 -6.56
C ALA A 154 -9.47 -18.49 -7.83
N GLU A 155 -9.60 -17.32 -8.46
CA GLU A 155 -8.82 -16.98 -9.65
C GLU A 155 -7.32 -16.85 -9.34
N GLN A 156 -6.95 -16.20 -8.24
CA GLN A 156 -5.55 -16.08 -7.83
C GLN A 156 -4.94 -17.43 -7.48
N ARG A 157 -5.68 -18.30 -6.78
CA ARG A 157 -5.21 -19.66 -6.49
C ARG A 157 -4.91 -20.41 -7.78
N ALA A 158 -5.81 -20.36 -8.77
CA ALA A 158 -5.59 -21.01 -10.06
C ALA A 158 -4.37 -20.44 -10.82
N ARG A 159 -4.16 -19.11 -10.79
CA ARG A 159 -2.99 -18.47 -11.39
C ARG A 159 -1.69 -18.87 -10.70
N GLU A 160 -1.65 -18.85 -9.37
CA GLU A 160 -0.47 -19.24 -8.61
C GLU A 160 -0.14 -20.72 -8.75
N GLU A 161 -1.15 -21.60 -8.78
CA GLU A 161 -0.99 -23.03 -9.07
C GLU A 161 -0.44 -23.28 -10.48
N ALA A 162 -0.94 -22.54 -11.48
CA ALA A 162 -0.42 -22.62 -12.85
C ALA A 162 1.03 -22.13 -12.95
N GLU A 163 1.36 -21.01 -12.31
CA GLU A 163 2.73 -20.50 -12.23
C GLU A 163 3.66 -21.47 -11.48
N ALA A 164 3.18 -22.09 -10.39
CA ALA A 164 3.95 -23.08 -9.64
C ALA A 164 4.20 -24.33 -10.48
N ALA A 165 3.21 -24.79 -11.24
CA ALA A 165 3.36 -25.90 -12.17
C ALA A 165 4.33 -25.58 -13.32
N GLU A 166 4.30 -24.37 -13.88
CA GLU A 166 5.25 -23.91 -14.89
C GLU A 166 6.68 -23.85 -14.32
N LYS A 167 6.86 -23.22 -13.15
CA LYS A 167 8.16 -23.14 -12.47
C LYS A 167 8.69 -24.53 -12.11
N ALA A 168 7.83 -25.46 -11.73
CA ALA A 168 8.19 -26.86 -11.48
C ALA A 168 8.68 -27.55 -12.76
N ARG A 169 7.95 -27.43 -13.88
CA ARG A 169 8.37 -27.97 -15.19
C ARG A 169 9.71 -27.37 -15.63
N ALA A 170 9.84 -26.04 -15.57
CA ALA A 170 11.09 -25.36 -15.92
C ALA A 170 12.26 -25.74 -15.01
N ALA A 171 12.01 -26.02 -13.72
CA ALA A 171 13.03 -26.51 -12.80
C ALA A 171 13.45 -27.96 -13.11
N GLU A 172 12.52 -28.83 -13.50
CA GLU A 172 12.83 -30.19 -13.94
C GLU A 172 13.60 -30.20 -15.26
N GLU A 173 13.20 -29.37 -16.23
CA GLU A 173 13.93 -29.19 -17.50
C GLU A 173 15.35 -28.66 -17.27
N LYS A 174 15.52 -27.67 -16.39
CA LYS A 174 16.86 -27.17 -16.01
C LYS A 174 17.70 -28.24 -15.30
N LYS A 175 17.08 -29.06 -14.43
CA LYS A 175 17.77 -30.18 -13.77
C LYS A 175 18.15 -31.27 -14.78
N ALA A 176 17.28 -31.58 -15.74
CA ALA A 176 17.55 -32.53 -16.81
C ALA A 176 18.65 -32.05 -17.76
N ALA A 177 18.63 -30.77 -18.16
CA ALA A 177 19.67 -30.15 -18.97
C ALA A 177 21.02 -30.09 -18.24
N ALA A 178 21.02 -29.77 -16.94
CA ALA A 178 22.24 -29.80 -16.11
C ALA A 178 22.78 -31.22 -15.95
N ALA A 179 21.92 -32.23 -15.76
CA ALA A 179 22.31 -33.64 -15.70
C ALA A 179 22.87 -34.14 -17.04
N ALA A 180 22.24 -33.76 -18.16
CA ALA A 180 22.71 -34.10 -19.51
C ALA A 180 24.05 -33.43 -19.83
N ALA A 181 24.24 -32.16 -19.47
CA ALA A 181 25.54 -31.47 -19.64
C ALA A 181 26.65 -32.09 -18.76
N LYS A 182 26.30 -32.54 -17.55
CA LYS A 182 27.24 -33.24 -16.66
C LYS A 182 27.59 -34.64 -17.18
N ALA A 183 26.63 -35.35 -17.74
CA ALA A 183 26.83 -36.64 -18.40
C ALA A 183 27.65 -36.52 -19.69
N ALA A 184 27.42 -35.48 -20.50
CA ALA A 184 28.21 -35.19 -21.70
C ALA A 184 29.67 -34.86 -21.36
N LYS A 185 29.91 -34.04 -20.32
CA LYS A 185 31.27 -33.78 -19.80
C LYS A 185 31.95 -35.02 -19.24
N ALA A 186 31.21 -35.93 -18.60
CA ALA A 186 31.77 -37.19 -18.11
C ALA A 186 32.09 -38.17 -19.26
N ALA A 187 31.28 -38.20 -20.33
CA ALA A 187 31.54 -39.01 -21.52
C ALA A 187 32.72 -38.47 -22.34
N GLU A 188 32.91 -37.15 -22.41
CA GLU A 188 34.06 -36.52 -23.05
C GLU A 188 35.37 -36.78 -22.26
N ALA A 189 35.30 -36.78 -20.92
CA ALA A 189 36.42 -37.17 -20.06
C ALA A 189 36.76 -38.67 -20.15
N ALA A 190 35.76 -39.55 -20.34
CA ALA A 190 36.00 -40.98 -20.56
C ALA A 190 36.58 -41.28 -21.95
N LYS A 191 36.26 -40.46 -22.96
CA LYS A 191 36.82 -40.59 -24.32
C LYS A 191 38.28 -40.10 -24.43
N ALA A 192 38.77 -39.38 -23.42
CA ALA A 192 40.17 -38.99 -23.27
C ALA A 192 41.02 -40.04 -22.51
N ALA A 193 40.42 -41.15 -22.07
CA ALA A 193 41.11 -42.18 -21.30
C ALA A 193 40.82 -43.59 -21.84
N GLU A 194 41.65 -44.03 -22.80
CA GLU A 194 42.12 -45.42 -22.91
C GLU A 194 43.35 -45.52 -23.85
N PRO A 195 44.27 -46.50 -23.70
CA PRO A 195 45.47 -46.34 -22.88
C PRO A 195 46.77 -46.40 -23.71
N GLY A 196 47.82 -45.69 -23.26
CA GLY A 196 49.18 -45.93 -23.74
C GLY A 196 50.12 -44.73 -23.69
N ALA A 197 50.66 -44.41 -22.51
CA ALA A 197 52.02 -43.93 -22.27
C ALA A 197 52.15 -43.53 -20.78
N GLU A 198 53.27 -43.89 -20.17
CA GLU A 198 53.62 -43.69 -18.76
C GLU A 198 53.45 -42.25 -18.26
N PRO A 199 53.23 -42.04 -16.93
CA PRO A 199 53.04 -40.70 -16.41
C PRO A 199 54.39 -39.98 -16.34
N VAL A 200 54.57 -38.96 -17.18
CA VAL A 200 55.63 -37.97 -16.99
C VAL A 200 55.01 -36.79 -16.26
N ALA A 201 55.49 -36.52 -15.05
CA ALA A 201 55.06 -35.40 -14.23
C ALA A 201 55.38 -34.07 -14.93
N ASP A 202 54.36 -33.26 -15.21
CA ASP A 202 54.49 -31.89 -15.70
C ASP A 202 54.45 -30.90 -14.51
N PRO A 203 55.60 -30.31 -14.08
CA PRO A 203 55.69 -29.45 -12.89
C PRO A 203 54.95 -28.10 -13.01
N ALA A 204 54.34 -27.79 -14.17
CA ALA A 204 53.56 -26.58 -14.40
C ALA A 204 52.11 -26.68 -13.86
N ALA A 205 51.53 -27.88 -13.78
CA ALA A 205 50.17 -28.08 -13.30
C ALA A 205 50.06 -27.98 -11.77
N ASP A 206 51.06 -28.50 -11.05
CA ASP A 206 51.13 -28.43 -9.59
C ASP A 206 51.44 -27.00 -9.09
N ALA A 207 52.29 -26.24 -9.79
CA ALA A 207 52.57 -24.85 -9.46
C ALA A 207 51.33 -23.94 -9.60
N ALA A 208 50.51 -24.16 -10.63
CA ALA A 208 49.27 -23.43 -10.84
C ALA A 208 48.18 -23.77 -9.80
N ALA A 209 48.15 -25.02 -9.31
CA ALA A 209 47.26 -25.45 -8.25
C ALA A 209 47.66 -24.85 -6.88
N GLU A 210 48.96 -24.77 -6.59
CA GLU A 210 49.49 -24.19 -5.37
C GLU A 210 49.30 -22.66 -5.30
N GLU A 211 49.49 -21.96 -6.43
CA GLU A 211 49.24 -20.51 -6.52
C GLU A 211 47.75 -20.16 -6.31
N LYS A 212 46.85 -21.00 -6.85
CA LYS A 212 45.40 -20.82 -6.69
C LYS A 212 44.96 -21.06 -5.25
N LYS A 213 45.55 -22.04 -4.56
CA LYS A 213 45.30 -22.30 -3.14
C LYS A 213 45.74 -21.13 -2.25
N LYS A 214 46.95 -20.59 -2.48
CA LYS A 214 47.47 -19.41 -1.75
C LYS A 214 46.59 -18.17 -1.96
N LYS A 215 46.07 -17.94 -3.17
CA LYS A 215 45.14 -16.83 -3.44
C LYS A 215 43.79 -16.99 -2.75
N ILE A 216 43.26 -18.22 -2.66
CA ILE A 216 41.99 -18.49 -1.97
C ILE A 216 42.16 -18.33 -0.45
N GLU A 217 43.25 -18.83 0.12
CA GLU A 217 43.54 -18.67 1.56
C GLU A 217 43.76 -17.21 1.94
N ALA A 218 44.49 -16.43 1.12
CA ALA A 218 44.66 -14.99 1.33
C ALA A 218 43.33 -14.22 1.24
N ALA A 219 42.45 -14.59 0.30
CA ALA A 219 41.13 -13.97 0.17
C ALA A 219 40.21 -14.31 1.35
N MET A 220 40.30 -15.53 1.89
CA MET A 220 39.54 -15.94 3.08
C MET A 220 40.04 -15.22 4.34
N ALA A 221 41.36 -15.06 4.51
CA ALA A 221 41.95 -14.32 5.62
C ALA A 221 41.58 -12.83 5.59
N ALA A 222 41.61 -12.19 4.41
CA ALA A 222 41.19 -10.80 4.25
C ALA A 222 39.69 -10.60 4.55
N LYS A 223 38.85 -11.56 4.18
CA LYS A 223 37.42 -11.54 4.49
C LYS A 223 37.15 -11.72 5.98
N ALA A 224 37.90 -12.59 6.66
CA ALA A 224 37.81 -12.79 8.10
C ALA A 224 38.23 -11.53 8.88
N ALA A 225 39.32 -10.87 8.48
CA ALA A 225 39.76 -9.62 9.09
C ALA A 225 38.72 -8.49 8.91
N ARG A 226 38.08 -8.42 7.74
CA ARG A 226 37.02 -7.42 7.46
C ARG A 226 35.73 -7.68 8.26
N LEU A 227 35.40 -8.95 8.51
CA LEU A 227 34.28 -9.34 9.37
C LEU A 227 34.57 -9.03 10.85
N ALA A 228 35.79 -9.28 11.32
CA ALA A 228 36.22 -8.95 12.67
C ALA A 228 36.21 -7.42 12.92
N ALA A 229 36.70 -6.63 11.97
CA ALA A 229 36.65 -5.16 12.05
C ALA A 229 35.22 -4.61 12.06
N LYS A 230 34.30 -5.25 11.34
CA LYS A 230 32.87 -4.87 11.32
C LYS A 230 32.16 -5.22 12.63
N ALA A 231 32.54 -6.33 13.27
CA ALA A 231 32.03 -6.70 14.60
C ALA A 231 32.52 -5.73 15.69
N ALA A 232 33.77 -5.24 15.60
CA ALA A 232 34.33 -4.27 16.55
C ALA A 232 33.77 -2.84 16.39
N ALA A 233 33.22 -2.49 15.23
CA ALA A 233 32.68 -1.16 14.93
C ALA A 233 31.17 -1.00 15.24
N THR A 234 30.53 -2.02 15.84
CA THR A 234 29.11 -1.94 16.24
C THR A 234 29.06 -1.49 17.71
N PRO A 235 28.60 -0.27 18.04
CA PRO A 235 28.51 0.17 19.43
C PRO A 235 27.44 -0.65 20.17
N ALA A 236 27.74 -1.02 21.42
CA ALA A 236 26.81 -1.72 22.30
C ALA A 236 25.52 -0.90 22.51
N PRO A 237 24.35 -1.53 22.65
CA PRO A 237 23.10 -0.81 22.91
C PRO A 237 23.18 -0.10 24.28
N GLU A 238 22.94 1.20 24.28
CA GLU A 238 22.81 2.04 25.47
C GLU A 238 21.50 1.66 26.19
N GLU A 239 21.60 1.16 27.43
CA GLU A 239 20.46 0.94 28.31
C GLU A 239 19.86 2.30 28.71
N SER A 240 18.65 2.57 28.23
CA SER A 240 17.70 3.54 28.79
C SER A 240 16.27 3.08 28.53
#